data_AF-A0A2H0VL10-F1
#
_entry.id   AF-A0A2H0VL10-F1
#
_cell.length_a   1.000
_cell.length_b   1.000
_cell.length_c   1.000
_cell.angle_alpha   90.00
_cell.angle_beta   90.00
_cell.angle_gamma   90.00
#
_symmetry.space_group_name_H-M   'P 1'
#
loop_
_entity.id
_entity.type
_entity.pdbx_description
1 polymer ?
#
loop_
_entity_poly.entity_id
_entity_poly.type
_entity_poly.pdbx_seq_one_letter_code
_entity_poly.pdbx_strand_id
1 'polypeptide(L)'
;MIIEFTNTVPPKGHSAISVAIVVASCAFFFIPTTLIVLGYLSSQPTGSLISPLPQGILSQSPTPSATPIQQPINNHSELPLIAAPQEAPASTPSSVLPESANNIADKTATISAGLTEVSVIDQDIKTTSQIYLTPRPDDQSIYSVKSKQEGQMSLSVNTPSDTVRYIDYYIVNP
;
A
#
# COMPACT_ATOMS: atom_id res chain seq x y z
N MET A 1 78.98 -0.38 27.54
CA MET A 1 78.46 0.81 26.82
C MET A 1 77.20 0.37 26.11
N ILE A 2 76.04 0.84 26.56
CA ILE A 2 74.74 0.52 25.94
C ILE A 2 74.42 1.68 25.00
N ILE A 3 74.16 1.36 23.73
CA ILE A 3 73.78 2.33 22.71
C ILE A 3 72.27 2.22 22.53
N GLU A 4 71.53 3.17 23.08
CA GLU A 4 70.08 3.29 22.85
C GLU A 4 69.84 4.16 21.61
N PHE A 5 69.22 3.57 20.59
CA PHE A 5 68.79 4.29 19.40
C PHE A 5 67.37 4.82 19.63
N THR A 6 67.26 6.09 20.04
CA THR A 6 65.99 6.81 20.02
C THR A 6 65.62 7.13 18.57
N ASN A 7 64.86 6.24 17.95
CA ASN A 7 64.25 6.49 16.64
C ASN A 7 62.87 7.13 16.83
N THR A 8 62.85 8.41 17.23
CA THR A 8 61.62 9.20 17.24
C THR A 8 61.48 9.94 15.91
N VAL A 9 60.81 9.29 14.95
CA VAL A 9 60.30 9.97 13.76
C VAL A 9 59.25 10.99 14.24
N PRO A 10 59.38 12.29 13.90
CA PRO A 10 58.38 13.29 14.28
C PRO A 10 57.00 12.88 13.74
N PRO A 11 55.91 13.06 14.50
CA PRO A 11 54.58 12.78 13.97
C PRO A 11 54.36 13.63 12.73
N LYS A 12 54.04 12.97 11.60
CA LYS A 12 53.65 13.65 10.37
C LYS A 12 52.45 14.54 10.68
N GLY A 13 52.68 15.85 10.80
CA GLY A 13 51.62 16.81 11.02
C GLY A 13 50.55 16.62 9.96
N HIS A 14 49.29 16.45 10.38
CA HIS A 14 48.18 16.44 9.44
C HIS A 14 48.16 17.80 8.72
N SER A 15 48.18 17.77 7.39
CA SER A 15 48.12 18.99 6.58
C SER A 15 46.86 19.77 6.94
N ALA A 16 46.98 21.10 7.11
CA ALA A 16 45.84 21.98 7.37
C ALA A 16 44.70 21.80 6.35
N ILE A 17 45.05 21.38 5.13
CA ILE A 17 44.12 21.03 4.05
C ILE A 17 43.29 19.79 4.42
N SER A 18 43.91 18.76 4.99
CA SER A 18 43.20 17.54 5.42
C SER A 18 42.20 17.85 6.54
N VAL A 19 42.58 18.72 7.48
CA VAL A 19 41.67 19.16 8.55
C VAL A 19 40.50 19.96 7.96
N ALA A 20 40.77 20.89 7.04
CA ALA A 20 39.73 21.70 6.39
C ALA A 20 38.72 20.85 5.60
N ILE A 21 39.19 19.80 4.90
CA ILE A 21 38.32 18.87 4.15
C ILE A 21 37.41 18.09 5.12
N VAL A 22 37.93 17.61 6.24
CA VAL A 22 37.13 16.90 7.25
C VAL A 22 36.07 17.83 7.85
N VAL A 23 36.43 19.06 8.19
CA VAL A 23 35.48 20.03 8.74
C VAL A 23 34.40 20.41 7.73
N ALA A 24 34.78 20.67 6.47
CA ALA A 24 33.83 20.99 5.42
C ALA A 24 32.87 19.82 5.14
N SER A 25 33.38 18.59 5.03
CA SER A 25 32.54 17.40 4.80
C SER A 25 31.56 17.14 5.95
N CYS A 26 31.96 17.37 7.20
CA CYS A 26 31.03 17.33 8.34
C CYS A 26 29.92 18.40 8.20
N ALA A 27 30.26 19.65 7.88
CA ALA A 27 29.25 20.70 7.74
C ALA A 27 28.22 20.40 6.63
N PHE A 28 28.68 19.91 5.47
CA PHE A 28 27.80 19.58 4.34
C PHE A 28 26.90 18.37 4.61
N PHE A 29 27.29 17.44 5.48
CA PHE A 29 26.45 16.28 5.79
C PHE A 29 25.51 16.54 6.98
N PHE A 30 25.99 17.21 8.03
CA PHE A 30 25.21 17.44 9.26
C PHE A 30 24.15 18.53 9.09
N ILE A 31 24.39 19.60 8.32
CA ILE A 31 23.42 20.69 8.18
C ILE A 31 22.14 20.21 7.47
N PRO A 32 22.20 19.51 6.31
CA PRO A 32 20.98 19.05 5.65
C PRO A 32 20.23 17.98 6.46
N THR A 33 20.93 17.03 7.08
CA THR A 33 20.28 15.98 7.88
C THR A 33 19.59 16.54 9.12
N THR A 34 20.21 17.49 9.82
CA THR A 34 19.58 18.13 10.99
C THR A 34 18.35 18.95 10.60
N LEU A 35 18.38 19.66 9.46
CA LEU A 35 17.21 20.41 8.96
C LEU A 35 16.05 19.48 8.56
N ILE A 36 16.33 18.34 7.93
CA ILE A 36 15.30 17.33 7.59
C ILE A 36 14.64 16.78 8.85
N VAL A 37 15.44 16.39 9.86
CA VAL A 37 14.91 15.85 11.12
C VAL A 37 14.11 16.90 11.88
N LEU A 38 14.57 18.15 11.92
CA LEU A 38 13.86 19.23 12.60
C LEU A 38 12.52 19.55 11.93
N GLY A 39 12.48 19.58 10.60
CA GLY A 39 11.24 19.74 9.83
C GLY A 39 10.27 18.58 10.03
N TYR A 40 10.77 17.35 10.16
CA TYR A 40 9.93 16.19 10.46
C TYR A 40 9.29 16.28 11.85
N LEU A 41 10.07 16.67 12.87
CA LEU A 41 9.56 16.78 14.24
C LEU A 41 8.60 17.96 14.44
N SER A 42 8.76 19.06 13.70
CA SER A 42 7.83 20.20 13.75
C SER A 42 6.51 19.94 13.03
N SER A 43 6.46 18.94 12.16
CA SER A 43 5.28 18.61 11.34
C SER A 43 4.36 17.57 11.98
N GLN A 44 4.56 17.21 13.25
CA GLN A 44 3.63 16.33 13.95
C GLN A 44 2.29 17.07 14.15
N PRO A 45 1.17 16.54 13.63
CA PRO A 45 -0.12 17.19 13.78
C PRO A 45 -0.58 17.10 15.25
N THR A 46 -0.56 18.22 15.96
CA THR A 46 -1.30 18.42 17.22
C THR A 46 -2.79 18.54 16.89
N GLY A 47 -3.45 17.41 16.64
CA GLY A 47 -4.85 17.39 16.21
C GLY A 47 -5.63 16.22 16.79
N SER A 48 -6.09 16.35 18.03
CA SER A 48 -7.18 15.52 18.54
C SER A 48 -8.51 16.13 18.10
N LEU A 49 -9.01 15.71 16.94
CA LEU A 49 -10.37 16.04 16.49
C LEU A 49 -11.34 15.00 17.07
N ILE A 50 -11.58 15.06 18.38
CA ILE A 50 -12.74 14.38 18.98
C ILE A 50 -13.97 15.22 18.63
N SER A 51 -14.62 14.84 17.53
CA SER A 51 -15.98 15.30 17.23
C SER A 51 -16.95 14.58 18.19
N PRO A 52 -17.78 15.28 18.99
CA PRO A 52 -18.75 14.62 19.84
C PRO A 52 -19.87 14.05 18.96
N LEU A 53 -20.01 12.73 18.95
CA LEU A 53 -21.13 12.03 18.31
C LEU A 53 -22.46 12.50 18.95
N PRO A 54 -23.46 12.95 18.18
CA PRO A 54 -24.79 13.20 18.72
C PRO A 54 -25.46 11.86 19.08
N GLN A 55 -25.94 11.74 20.31
CA GLN A 55 -26.72 10.60 20.78
C GLN A 55 -28.07 10.55 20.03
N GLY A 56 -28.21 9.58 19.13
CA GLY A 56 -29.50 9.25 18.52
C GLY A 56 -30.44 8.62 19.55
N ILE A 57 -31.59 9.25 19.76
CA ILE A 57 -32.69 8.73 20.59
C ILE A 57 -33.42 7.59 19.87
N LEU A 58 -33.63 6.47 20.58
CA LEU A 58 -34.47 5.34 20.14
C LEU A 58 -35.95 5.73 20.16
N SER A 59 -36.55 5.95 18.99
CA SER A 59 -38.01 5.97 18.86
C SER A 59 -38.53 4.54 18.78
N GLN A 60 -38.99 4.00 19.92
CA GLN A 60 -39.88 2.86 19.96
C GLN A 60 -41.26 3.28 19.41
N SER A 61 -41.76 2.56 18.41
CA SER A 61 -43.17 2.57 18.03
C SER A 61 -43.73 1.16 18.18
N PRO A 62 -44.92 0.99 18.78
CA PRO A 62 -45.36 -0.28 19.32
C PRO A 62 -45.95 -1.22 18.25
N THR A 63 -45.61 -2.49 18.41
CA THR A 63 -46.17 -3.67 17.74
C THR A 63 -47.68 -3.77 17.95
N PRO A 64 -48.50 -3.95 16.89
CA PRO A 64 -49.79 -4.60 17.01
C PRO A 64 -49.66 -6.10 16.81
N SER A 65 -50.11 -6.83 17.83
CA SER A 65 -50.30 -8.28 17.86
C SER A 65 -51.45 -8.68 16.92
N ALA A 66 -51.24 -9.67 16.05
CA ALA A 66 -52.31 -10.34 15.30
C ALA A 66 -52.01 -11.86 15.20
N THR A 67 -52.81 -12.59 15.99
CA THR A 67 -53.34 -13.97 15.88
C THR A 67 -52.67 -15.06 15.01
N PRO A 68 -52.64 -16.32 15.51
CA PRO A 68 -52.23 -17.50 14.75
C PRO A 68 -53.35 -17.95 13.81
N ILE A 69 -53.03 -18.68 12.72
CA ILE A 69 -53.77 -19.84 12.18
C ILE A 69 -53.15 -20.28 10.82
N GLN A 70 -53.03 -21.62 10.68
CA GLN A 70 -52.94 -22.43 9.45
C GLN A 70 -51.65 -22.51 8.62
N GLN A 71 -50.91 -23.58 8.96
CA GLN A 71 -50.28 -24.51 8.02
C GLN A 71 -51.29 -25.01 6.96
N PRO A 72 -50.84 -25.23 5.72
CA PRO A 72 -50.63 -26.61 5.31
C PRO A 72 -49.29 -26.86 4.62
N ILE A 73 -48.85 -28.09 4.88
CA ILE A 73 -47.74 -28.88 4.33
C ILE A 73 -47.59 -28.69 2.82
N ASN A 74 -46.36 -28.48 2.34
CA ASN A 74 -45.95 -29.02 1.05
C ASN A 74 -44.48 -29.46 1.09
N ASN A 75 -44.29 -30.77 0.92
CA ASN A 75 -43.02 -31.45 0.74
C ASN A 75 -42.36 -30.98 -0.56
N HIS A 76 -41.04 -30.75 -0.57
CA HIS A 76 -40.16 -31.25 -1.63
C HIS A 76 -38.68 -30.97 -1.32
N SER A 77 -37.93 -32.07 -1.18
CA SER A 77 -36.52 -32.25 -1.52
C SER A 77 -35.47 -31.37 -0.84
N GLU A 78 -34.93 -31.89 0.26
CA GLU A 78 -33.50 -31.74 0.56
C GLU A 78 -32.69 -32.27 -0.64
N LEU A 79 -31.89 -31.40 -1.25
CA LEU A 79 -30.79 -31.81 -2.13
C LEU A 79 -29.55 -32.07 -1.26
N PRO A 80 -28.88 -33.22 -1.41
CA PRO A 80 -27.60 -33.44 -0.74
C PRO A 80 -26.53 -32.51 -1.35
N LEU A 81 -25.88 -31.69 -0.52
CA LEU A 81 -24.66 -30.99 -0.90
C LEU A 81 -23.55 -32.02 -1.15
N ILE A 82 -23.23 -32.26 -2.42
CA ILE A 82 -22.01 -32.98 -2.81
C ILE A 82 -20.89 -31.92 -2.82
N ALA A 83 -19.93 -32.04 -1.91
CA ALA A 83 -18.70 -31.27 -1.96
C ALA A 83 -17.90 -31.70 -3.21
N ALA A 84 -17.81 -30.82 -4.20
CA ALA A 84 -16.88 -31.00 -5.31
C ALA A 84 -15.43 -30.80 -4.83
N PRO A 85 -14.45 -31.53 -5.39
CA PRO A 85 -13.04 -31.34 -5.04
C PRO A 85 -12.59 -29.91 -5.33
N GLN A 86 -11.86 -29.33 -4.38
CA GLN A 86 -11.26 -28.00 -4.47
C GLN A 86 -10.17 -28.00 -5.55
N GLU A 87 -10.52 -27.55 -6.76
CA GLU A 87 -9.51 -27.14 -7.74
C GLU A 87 -8.89 -25.81 -7.28
N ALA A 88 -7.57 -25.78 -7.24
CA ALA A 88 -6.77 -24.60 -6.90
C ALA A 88 -7.19 -23.40 -7.78
N PRO A 89 -7.19 -22.16 -7.26
CA PRO A 89 -7.61 -21.00 -8.04
C PRO A 89 -6.67 -20.83 -9.25
N ALA A 90 -7.22 -21.12 -10.43
CA ALA A 90 -6.61 -20.80 -11.70
C ALA A 90 -6.65 -19.27 -11.87
N SER A 91 -5.47 -18.65 -11.94
CA SER A 91 -5.31 -17.25 -12.34
C SER A 91 -5.92 -17.05 -13.72
N THR A 92 -7.08 -16.42 -13.80
CA THR A 92 -7.70 -16.01 -15.07
C THR A 92 -6.94 -14.80 -15.61
N PRO A 93 -6.24 -14.88 -16.75
CA PRO A 93 -5.72 -13.70 -17.41
C PRO A 93 -6.89 -12.92 -18.03
N SER A 94 -7.09 -11.68 -17.59
CA SER A 94 -8.02 -10.75 -18.23
C SER A 94 -7.42 -10.25 -19.54
N SER A 95 -8.07 -10.53 -20.67
CA SER A 95 -7.68 -10.02 -21.99
C SER A 95 -8.41 -8.71 -22.26
N VAL A 96 -7.66 -7.63 -22.46
CA VAL A 96 -8.18 -6.31 -22.82
C VAL A 96 -7.88 -6.07 -24.29
N LEU A 97 -8.93 -5.74 -25.06
CA LEU A 97 -8.84 -5.32 -26.46
C LEU A 97 -8.48 -3.83 -26.50
N PRO A 98 -7.40 -3.38 -27.16
CA PRO A 98 -7.07 -1.96 -27.20
C PRO A 98 -7.82 -1.27 -28.33
N GLU A 99 -8.75 -0.38 -27.99
CA GLU A 99 -9.31 0.60 -28.90
C GLU A 99 -8.74 1.99 -28.57
N SER A 100 -8.26 2.68 -29.61
CA SER A 100 -7.65 4.01 -29.62
C SER A 100 -6.15 4.08 -29.30
N ALA A 101 -5.43 4.86 -30.13
CA ALA A 101 -4.02 5.23 -30.00
C ALA A 101 -3.78 6.19 -28.81
N ASN A 102 -4.41 5.91 -27.68
CA ASN A 102 -4.16 6.59 -26.42
C ASN A 102 -2.92 5.97 -25.81
N ASN A 103 -2.00 6.80 -25.35
CA ASN A 103 -0.88 6.40 -24.51
C ASN A 103 -1.31 6.03 -23.07
N ILE A 104 -2.62 5.88 -22.86
CA ILE A 104 -3.29 5.59 -21.60
C ILE A 104 -4.05 4.27 -21.78
N ALA A 105 -3.77 3.30 -20.92
CA ALA A 105 -4.51 2.05 -20.83
C ALA A 105 -5.24 1.97 -19.48
N ASP A 106 -6.55 1.73 -19.53
CA ASP A 106 -7.45 1.67 -18.36
C ASP A 106 -7.72 0.21 -18.00
N LYS A 107 -7.45 -0.16 -16.75
CA LYS A 107 -7.51 -1.56 -16.30
C LYS A 107 -7.94 -1.68 -14.85
N THR A 108 -8.25 -2.90 -14.41
CA THR A 108 -8.67 -3.20 -13.04
C THR A 108 -7.86 -4.36 -12.49
N ALA A 109 -7.36 -4.21 -11.26
CA ALA A 109 -6.73 -5.28 -10.50
C ALA A 109 -7.64 -5.72 -9.34
N THR A 110 -7.50 -6.98 -8.93
CA THR A 110 -8.30 -7.59 -7.88
C THR A 110 -7.40 -8.05 -6.74
N ILE A 111 -7.74 -7.67 -5.51
CA ILE A 111 -7.06 -8.15 -4.30
C ILE A 111 -8.02 -9.11 -3.59
N SER A 112 -7.58 -10.35 -3.39
CA SER A 112 -8.40 -11.35 -2.70
C SER A 112 -8.60 -10.99 -1.24
N ALA A 113 -9.72 -11.45 -0.66
CA ALA A 113 -10.01 -11.29 0.76
C ALA A 113 -8.85 -11.81 1.63
N GLY A 114 -8.54 -11.08 2.70
CA GLY A 114 -7.46 -11.35 3.63
C GLY A 114 -6.07 -10.92 3.18
N LEU A 115 -5.88 -10.54 1.91
CA LEU A 115 -4.59 -10.10 1.40
C LEU A 115 -4.41 -8.59 1.48
N THR A 116 -3.16 -8.18 1.67
CA THR A 116 -2.73 -6.78 1.62
C THR A 116 -1.79 -6.48 0.45
N GLU A 117 -1.44 -7.49 -0.35
CA GLU A 117 -0.54 -7.37 -1.49
C GLU A 117 -1.01 -8.27 -2.63
N VAL A 118 -0.89 -7.79 -3.87
CA VAL A 118 -1.16 -8.55 -5.08
C VAL A 118 -0.11 -8.24 -6.14
N SER A 119 0.29 -9.27 -6.90
CA SER A 119 1.09 -9.08 -8.10
C SER A 119 0.19 -9.01 -9.34
N VAL A 120 0.34 -7.95 -10.11
CA VAL A 120 -0.39 -7.70 -11.36
C VAL A 120 0.57 -7.94 -12.53
N ILE A 121 0.25 -8.90 -13.39
CA ILE A 121 0.99 -9.19 -14.61
C ILE A 121 0.28 -8.50 -15.77
N ASP A 122 0.97 -7.57 -16.42
CA ASP A 122 0.41 -6.72 -17.45
C ASP A 122 1.48 -6.24 -18.41
N GLN A 123 1.41 -6.71 -19.66
CA GLN A 123 2.41 -6.45 -20.71
C GLN A 123 2.52 -4.97 -21.10
N ASP A 124 1.50 -4.16 -20.82
CA ASP A 124 1.52 -2.74 -21.14
C ASP A 124 2.36 -1.92 -20.14
N ILE A 125 2.74 -2.54 -19.01
CA ILE A 125 3.62 -1.94 -18.01
C ILE A 125 5.07 -1.96 -18.52
N LYS A 126 5.61 -0.78 -18.78
CA LYS A 126 7.00 -0.53 -19.08
C LYS A 126 7.73 0.01 -17.85
N THR A 127 9.05 -0.05 -17.87
CA THR A 127 9.90 0.57 -16.84
C THR A 127 9.63 2.07 -16.70
N THR A 128 9.32 2.73 -17.82
CA THR A 128 9.03 4.17 -17.90
C THR A 128 7.57 4.56 -17.66
N SER A 129 6.64 3.60 -17.53
CA SER A 129 5.22 3.92 -17.37
C SER A 129 4.94 4.66 -16.06
N GLN A 130 3.98 5.58 -16.08
CA GLN A 130 3.38 6.12 -14.86
C GLN A 130 2.10 5.34 -14.58
N ILE A 131 1.88 4.98 -13.31
CA ILE A 131 0.72 4.20 -12.87
C ILE A 131 -0.10 5.05 -11.92
N TYR A 132 -1.35 5.31 -12.27
CA TYR A 132 -2.32 5.96 -11.39
C TYR A 132 -3.29 4.91 -10.86
N LEU A 133 -3.58 4.97 -9.56
CA LEU A 133 -4.53 4.07 -8.90
C LEU A 133 -5.76 4.86 -8.48
N THR A 134 -6.95 4.31 -8.70
CA THR A 134 -8.23 4.94 -8.33
C THR A 134 -9.10 3.93 -7.58
N PRO A 135 -9.19 4.06 -6.24
CA PRO A 135 -10.08 3.20 -5.46
C PRO A 135 -11.53 3.43 -5.87
N ARG A 136 -12.35 2.38 -5.77
CA ARG A 136 -13.80 2.51 -6.01
C ARG A 136 -14.46 3.39 -4.95
N PRO A 137 -15.59 4.05 -5.24
CA PRO A 137 -16.23 5.02 -4.33
C PRO A 137 -16.51 4.50 -2.91
N ASP A 138 -16.79 3.21 -2.77
CA ASP A 138 -17.11 2.59 -1.48
C ASP A 138 -15.87 2.03 -0.74
N ASP A 139 -14.69 2.15 -1.33
CA ASP A 139 -13.43 1.67 -0.75
C ASP A 139 -12.58 2.82 -0.18
N GLN A 140 -12.47 2.85 1.14
CA GLN A 140 -11.69 3.84 1.90
C GLN A 140 -10.23 3.43 2.11
N SER A 141 -9.79 2.32 1.52
CA SER A 141 -8.41 1.85 1.65
C SER A 141 -7.43 2.67 0.81
N ILE A 142 -6.19 2.71 1.29
CA ILE A 142 -5.08 3.38 0.63
C ILE A 142 -4.31 2.34 -0.17
N TYR A 143 -4.18 2.59 -1.47
CA TYR A 143 -3.47 1.74 -2.41
C TYR A 143 -2.15 2.37 -2.82
N SER A 144 -1.13 1.54 -3.02
CA SER A 144 0.18 1.99 -3.50
C SER A 144 0.83 0.95 -4.41
N VAL A 145 1.63 1.42 -5.36
CA VAL A 145 2.52 0.57 -6.15
C VAL A 145 3.80 0.36 -5.35
N LYS A 146 4.05 -0.87 -4.89
CA LYS A 146 5.20 -1.23 -4.06
C LYS A 146 6.44 -1.52 -4.91
N SER A 147 6.26 -2.15 -6.06
CA SER A 147 7.32 -2.40 -7.04
C SER A 147 6.75 -2.43 -8.45
N LYS A 148 7.60 -2.15 -9.43
CA LYS A 148 7.25 -2.13 -10.85
C LYS A 148 8.44 -2.59 -11.69
N GLN A 149 8.19 -3.51 -12.60
CA GLN A 149 9.12 -3.96 -13.63
C GLN A 149 8.38 -4.11 -14.95
N GLU A 150 9.10 -4.36 -16.03
CA GLU A 150 8.47 -4.56 -17.33
C GLU A 150 7.54 -5.79 -17.28
N GLY A 151 6.29 -5.60 -17.70
CA GLY A 151 5.27 -6.63 -17.67
C GLY A 151 4.62 -6.90 -16.31
N GLN A 152 5.01 -6.21 -15.23
CA GLN A 152 4.52 -6.54 -13.88
C GLN A 152 4.61 -5.40 -12.86
N MET A 153 3.65 -5.34 -11.94
CA MET A 153 3.75 -4.53 -10.73
C MET A 153 3.28 -5.29 -9.48
N SER A 154 3.71 -4.84 -8.30
CA SER A 154 3.13 -5.24 -7.02
C SER A 154 2.32 -4.09 -6.43
N LEU A 155 1.06 -4.33 -6.12
CA LEU A 155 0.17 -3.40 -5.45
C LEU A 155 0.04 -3.79 -3.98
N SER A 156 0.09 -2.80 -3.09
CA SER A 156 -0.22 -2.98 -1.68
C SER A 156 -1.40 -2.13 -1.24
N VAL A 157 -2.16 -2.66 -0.27
CA VAL A 157 -3.26 -1.97 0.40
C VAL A 157 -2.98 -1.89 1.90
N ASN A 158 -3.34 -0.77 2.52
CA ASN A 158 -3.02 -0.50 3.92
C ASN A 158 -3.75 -1.40 4.92
N THR A 159 -4.90 -1.98 4.56
CA THR A 159 -5.70 -2.83 5.45
C THR A 159 -6.22 -4.06 4.72
N PRO A 160 -6.21 -5.25 5.36
CA PRO A 160 -6.88 -6.42 4.82
C PRO A 160 -8.40 -6.20 4.77
N SER A 161 -9.09 -6.96 3.92
CA SER A 161 -10.56 -6.98 3.84
C SER A 161 -11.08 -8.39 4.00
N ASP A 162 -12.30 -8.55 4.51
CA ASP A 162 -13.07 -9.79 4.46
C ASP A 162 -13.69 -10.05 3.08
N THR A 163 -13.68 -9.05 2.21
CA THR A 163 -14.21 -9.09 0.85
C THR A 163 -13.12 -8.88 -0.20
N VAL A 164 -13.40 -9.31 -1.43
CA VAL A 164 -12.54 -9.05 -2.59
C VAL A 164 -12.58 -7.55 -2.91
N ARG A 165 -11.41 -6.94 -3.04
CA ARG A 165 -11.27 -5.53 -3.43
C ARG A 165 -10.96 -5.39 -4.91
N TYR A 166 -11.42 -4.30 -5.50
CA TYR A 166 -11.16 -3.94 -6.88
C TYR A 166 -10.53 -2.55 -6.91
N ILE A 167 -9.43 -2.41 -7.64
CA ILE A 167 -8.72 -1.15 -7.82
C ILE A 167 -8.55 -0.90 -9.32
N ASP A 168 -9.06 0.24 -9.78
CA ASP A 168 -8.86 0.66 -11.16
C ASP A 168 -7.48 1.33 -11.26
N TYR A 169 -6.76 1.05 -12.34
CA TYR A 169 -5.44 1.59 -12.60
C TYR A 169 -5.26 2.04 -14.05
N TYR A 170 -4.48 3.08 -14.22
CA TYR A 170 -4.21 3.73 -15.50
C TYR A 170 -2.71 3.66 -15.77
N ILE A 171 -2.33 3.10 -16.93
CA ILE A 171 -0.94 3.06 -17.38
C ILE A 171 -0.75 4.19 -18.38
N VAL A 172 0.09 5.17 -18.04
CA VAL A 172 0.50 6.23 -18.95
C VAL A 172 1.91 5.95 -19.43
N ASN A 173 2.05 5.62 -20.71
CA ASN A 173 3.34 5.42 -21.35
C ASN A 173 3.83 6.77 -21.95
N PRO A 174 5.05 7.23 -21.60
CA PRO A 174 5.66 8.40 -22.24
C PRO A 174 6.12 8.11 -23.67
#